data_AF-A0AAU6VGS5-F1
#
_entry.id   AF-A0AAU6VGS5-F1
#
_cell.length_a   1.000
_cell.length_b   1.000
_cell.length_c   1.000
_cell.angle_alpha   90.00
_cell.angle_beta   90.00
_cell.angle_gamma   90.00
#
_symmetry.space_group_name_H-M   'P 1'
#
loop_
_entity.id
_entity.type
_entity.pdbx_description
1 polymer ?
#
loop_
_entity_poly.entity_id
_entity_poly.type
_entity_poly.pdbx_seq_one_letter_code
_entity_poly.pdbx_strand_id
1 'polypeptide(L)'
;MLLDIVTQSVNEFQADCLKLCEKHYPTIHNQGMSQHHLSQAFARRLARTLTEFGHTCEYMPLDFMPNNELPYHFRVSSDVGTVWILTQHMVSAGKTCRAKLLRDICAWKQEYAYAIQPNDLLLLLTDHWISRSQKSRELLHWWTGRLPDELADYHAQGITLYESESQLLQTLESTFTMTPCYIKYGHPLKRSKNQQLVRKYIQLYAVLQGA
;
A
#
# COMPACT_ATOMS: atom_id res chain seq x y z
N MET A 1 16.73 10.73 -3.15
CA MET A 1 16.04 11.16 -4.39
C MET A 1 14.88 10.23 -4.77
N LEU A 2 15.09 8.99 -5.21
CA LEU A 2 13.96 8.11 -5.60
C LEU A 2 12.98 7.87 -4.44
N LEU A 3 13.48 7.67 -3.21
CA LEU A 3 12.66 7.56 -2.00
C LEU A 3 11.80 8.82 -1.76
N ASP A 4 12.35 10.01 -2.01
CA ASP A 4 11.65 11.28 -1.83
C ASP A 4 10.50 11.40 -2.83
N ILE A 5 10.75 11.04 -4.09
CA ILE A 5 9.74 11.00 -5.16
C ILE A 5 8.62 10.00 -4.83
N VAL A 6 8.97 8.81 -4.33
CA VAL A 6 7.97 7.81 -3.91
C VAL A 6 7.16 8.32 -2.72
N THR A 7 7.82 8.92 -1.73
CA THR A 7 7.16 9.51 -0.56
C THR A 7 6.17 10.61 -0.97
N GLN A 8 6.58 11.51 -1.87
CA GLN A 8 5.71 12.54 -2.42
C GLN A 8 4.52 11.92 -3.18
N SER A 9 4.78 10.91 -4.02
CA SER A 9 3.74 10.19 -4.75
C SER A 9 2.71 9.55 -3.81
N VAL A 10 3.14 8.97 -2.68
CA VAL A 10 2.23 8.44 -1.65
C VAL A 10 1.36 9.53 -1.06
N ASN A 11 1.92 10.70 -0.77
CA ASN A 11 1.17 11.82 -0.21
C ASN A 11 0.13 12.37 -1.19
N GLU A 12 0.52 12.55 -2.45
CA GLU A 12 -0.37 13.03 -3.51
C GLU A 12 -1.45 12.01 -3.88
N PHE A 13 -1.11 10.72 -3.87
CA PHE A 13 -2.05 9.65 -4.19
C PHE A 13 -3.24 9.59 -3.21
N GLN A 14 -3.02 9.92 -1.93
CA GLN A 14 -4.11 10.03 -0.97
C GLN A 14 -5.11 11.13 -1.36
N ALA A 15 -4.61 12.26 -1.87
CA ALA A 15 -5.44 13.34 -2.37
C ALA A 15 -6.16 12.96 -3.68
N ASP A 16 -5.52 12.20 -4.56
CA ASP A 16 -6.16 11.67 -5.76
C ASP A 16 -7.31 10.72 -5.42
N CYS A 17 -7.07 9.80 -4.48
CA CYS A 17 -8.09 8.87 -4.06
C CYS A 17 -9.29 9.63 -3.49
N LEU A 18 -9.08 10.64 -2.65
CA LEU A 18 -10.16 11.51 -2.16
C LEU A 18 -10.99 12.13 -3.29
N LYS A 19 -10.33 12.73 -4.30
CA LYS A 19 -11.01 13.33 -5.47
C LYS A 19 -11.76 12.30 -6.33
N LEU A 20 -11.22 11.10 -6.50
CA LEU A 20 -11.88 10.02 -7.22
C LEU A 20 -13.14 9.56 -6.49
N CYS A 21 -13.06 9.48 -5.16
CA CYS A 21 -14.15 9.07 -4.29
C CYS A 21 -15.27 10.10 -4.22
N GLU A 22 -15.00 11.39 -4.37
CA GLU A 22 -16.05 12.42 -4.50
C GLU A 22 -16.96 12.17 -5.72
N LYS A 23 -16.39 11.69 -6.84
CA LYS A 23 -17.12 11.48 -8.09
C LYS A 23 -17.75 10.08 -8.21
N HIS A 24 -17.16 9.07 -7.58
CA HIS A 24 -17.56 7.66 -7.72
C HIS A 24 -17.87 6.98 -6.38
N TYR A 25 -18.28 7.76 -5.38
CA TYR A 25 -18.59 7.30 -4.02
C TYR A 25 -19.49 6.04 -3.96
N PRO A 26 -20.53 5.86 -4.80
CA PRO A 26 -21.37 4.67 -4.76
C PRO A 26 -20.63 3.38 -5.13
N THR A 27 -19.59 3.46 -5.97
CA THR A 27 -18.87 2.29 -6.53
C THR A 27 -17.84 1.72 -5.55
N ILE A 28 -17.46 2.48 -4.51
CA ILE A 28 -16.46 2.07 -3.51
C ILE A 28 -17.12 1.39 -2.28
N HIS A 29 -18.46 1.32 -2.25
CA HIS A 29 -19.16 0.68 -1.14
C HIS A 29 -18.91 -0.84 -1.07
N ASN A 30 -18.55 -1.27 0.14
CA ASN A 30 -18.37 -2.66 0.62
C ASN A 30 -17.17 -3.48 0.14
N GLN A 31 -16.37 -3.05 -0.85
CA GLN A 31 -15.19 -3.83 -1.29
C GLN A 31 -13.92 -3.03 -1.62
N GLY A 32 -13.90 -1.70 -1.44
CA GLY A 32 -12.72 -0.89 -1.78
C GLY A 32 -12.48 -0.80 -3.30
N MET A 33 -11.28 -0.35 -3.71
CA MET A 33 -10.85 -0.42 -5.11
C MET A 33 -10.25 -1.80 -5.38
N SER A 34 -10.48 -2.37 -6.57
CA SER A 34 -9.77 -3.60 -6.96
C SER A 34 -8.26 -3.37 -6.95
N GLN A 35 -7.48 -4.42 -6.66
CA GLN A 35 -6.02 -4.32 -6.60
C GLN A 35 -5.44 -3.80 -7.93
N HIS A 36 -6.02 -4.21 -9.06
CA HIS A 36 -5.64 -3.70 -10.39
C HIS A 36 -5.78 -2.17 -10.45
N HIS A 37 -6.95 -1.64 -10.12
CA HIS A 37 -7.21 -0.20 -10.19
C HIS A 37 -6.35 0.58 -9.18
N LEU A 38 -6.21 0.07 -7.96
CA LEU A 38 -5.39 0.69 -6.92
C LEU A 38 -3.92 0.80 -7.37
N SER A 39 -3.36 -0.31 -7.86
CA SER A 39 -1.96 -0.38 -8.30
C SER A 39 -1.72 0.45 -9.55
N GLN A 40 -2.60 0.35 -10.55
CA GLN A 40 -2.47 1.11 -11.79
C GLN A 40 -2.61 2.61 -11.56
N ALA A 41 -3.54 3.05 -10.70
CA ALA A 41 -3.70 4.45 -10.36
C ALA A 41 -2.46 4.99 -9.62
N PHE A 42 -1.88 4.19 -8.71
CA PHE A 42 -0.65 4.57 -8.04
C PHE A 42 0.54 4.62 -9.02
N ALA A 43 0.70 3.64 -9.92
CA ALA A 43 1.77 3.63 -10.92
C ALA A 43 1.71 4.87 -11.83
N ARG A 44 0.51 5.29 -12.24
CA ARG A 44 0.30 6.54 -13.00
C ARG A 44 0.67 7.78 -12.19
N ARG A 45 0.31 7.82 -10.90
CA ARG A 45 0.73 8.92 -10.00
C ARG A 45 2.26 8.97 -9.90
N LEU A 46 2.91 7.84 -9.63
CA LEU A 46 4.36 7.79 -9.51
C LEU A 46 5.07 8.20 -10.81
N ALA A 47 4.59 7.72 -11.96
CA ALA A 47 5.13 8.10 -13.27
C ALA A 47 5.01 9.61 -13.53
N ARG A 48 3.87 10.20 -13.15
CA ARG A 48 3.66 11.64 -13.21
C ARG A 48 4.64 12.39 -12.30
N THR A 49 4.79 11.97 -11.04
CA THR A 49 5.74 12.61 -10.11
C THR A 49 7.17 12.52 -10.64
N LEU A 50 7.61 11.37 -11.16
CA LEU A 50 8.92 11.23 -11.79
C LEU A 50 9.11 12.23 -12.94
N THR A 51 8.11 12.34 -13.81
CA THR A 51 8.13 13.30 -14.94
C THR A 51 8.19 14.75 -14.46
N GLU A 52 7.44 15.11 -13.41
CA GLU A 52 7.48 16.45 -12.80
C GLU A 52 8.86 16.79 -12.20
N PHE A 53 9.63 15.78 -11.79
CA PHE A 53 11.01 15.91 -11.35
C PHE A 53 12.05 15.79 -12.49
N GLY A 54 11.60 15.68 -13.75
CA GLY A 54 12.47 15.62 -14.92
C GLY A 54 12.97 14.23 -15.29
N HIS A 55 12.41 13.17 -14.71
CA HIS A 55 12.77 11.79 -14.99
C HIS A 55 11.78 11.14 -15.95
N THR A 56 12.23 10.78 -17.14
CA THR A 56 11.46 9.92 -18.03
C THR A 56 11.30 8.55 -17.41
N CYS A 57 10.10 7.98 -17.51
CA CYS A 57 9.82 6.68 -16.92
C CYS A 57 8.84 5.87 -17.76
N GLU A 58 8.87 4.57 -17.53
CA GLU A 58 7.90 3.62 -18.05
C GLU A 58 7.30 2.84 -16.89
N TYR A 59 6.00 2.54 -16.96
CA TYR A 59 5.37 1.64 -16.01
C TYR A 59 4.72 0.47 -16.73
N MET A 60 4.90 -0.73 -16.17
CA MET A 60 4.39 -1.97 -16.75
C MET A 60 4.04 -2.99 -15.67
N PRO A 61 3.11 -3.92 -15.96
CA PRO A 61 2.84 -5.07 -15.09
C PRO A 61 4.08 -5.90 -14.76
N LEU A 62 4.04 -6.65 -13.66
CA LEU A 62 4.98 -7.75 -13.39
C LEU A 62 4.46 -9.07 -13.97
N ASP A 63 5.38 -9.90 -14.43
CA ASP A 63 5.11 -11.07 -15.28
C ASP A 63 4.98 -12.40 -14.52
N PHE A 64 4.84 -12.37 -13.18
CA PHE A 64 4.64 -13.58 -12.37
C PHE A 64 3.18 -13.80 -11.92
N MET A 65 2.24 -13.13 -12.57
CA MET A 65 0.81 -13.26 -12.28
C MET A 65 0.20 -14.46 -13.04
N PRO A 66 -0.82 -15.14 -12.49
CA PRO A 66 -1.55 -16.17 -13.23
C PRO A 66 -2.22 -15.57 -14.48
N ASN A 67 -2.20 -16.30 -15.60
CA ASN A 67 -2.65 -15.86 -16.94
C ASN A 67 -4.11 -15.37 -17.07
N ASN A 68 -4.94 -15.43 -16.01
CA ASN A 68 -6.37 -15.13 -16.06
C ASN A 68 -6.81 -13.95 -15.16
N GLU A 69 -5.88 -13.26 -14.51
CA GLU A 69 -6.19 -12.11 -13.64
C GLU A 69 -5.69 -10.80 -14.26
N LEU A 70 -6.42 -9.71 -14.03
CA LEU A 70 -5.90 -8.38 -14.36
C LEU A 70 -4.63 -8.10 -13.53
N PRO A 71 -3.57 -7.53 -14.12
CA PRO A 71 -2.32 -7.34 -13.41
C PRO A 71 -2.49 -6.34 -12.27
N TYR A 72 -2.03 -6.68 -11.07
CA TYR A 72 -2.07 -5.79 -9.91
C TYR A 72 -0.70 -5.55 -9.27
N HIS A 73 0.34 -6.15 -9.81
CA HIS A 73 1.72 -5.81 -9.52
C HIS A 73 2.31 -5.07 -10.70
N PHE A 74 3.04 -4.00 -10.42
CA PHE A 74 3.61 -3.13 -11.45
C PHE A 74 5.06 -2.80 -11.09
N ARG A 75 5.85 -2.43 -12.09
CA ARG A 75 7.09 -1.68 -11.90
C ARG A 75 6.96 -0.31 -12.55
N VAL A 76 7.64 0.68 -11.98
CA VAL A 76 7.88 1.98 -12.59
C VAL A 76 9.38 2.20 -12.66
N SER A 77 9.94 2.19 -13.87
CA SER A 77 11.38 2.27 -14.11
C SER A 77 11.75 3.63 -14.70
N SER A 78 12.86 4.20 -14.22
CA SER A 78 13.40 5.48 -14.65
C SER A 78 14.94 5.45 -14.63
N ASP A 79 15.58 6.54 -15.05
CA ASP A 79 17.02 6.73 -14.98
C ASP A 79 17.58 6.72 -13.54
N VAL A 80 16.73 6.94 -12.53
CA VAL A 80 17.13 7.02 -11.12
C VAL A 80 16.84 5.74 -10.32
N GLY A 81 16.29 4.72 -10.99
CA GLY A 81 15.98 3.41 -10.41
C GLY A 81 14.56 2.93 -10.73
N THR A 82 14.25 1.73 -10.26
CA THR A 82 12.94 1.09 -10.42
C THR A 82 12.20 1.00 -9.09
N VAL A 83 10.91 1.32 -9.11
CA VAL A 83 9.98 1.08 -8.00
C VAL A 83 9.11 -0.12 -8.34
N TRP A 84 9.30 -1.19 -7.59
CA TRP A 84 8.51 -2.42 -7.67
C TRP A 84 7.30 -2.30 -6.76
N ILE A 85 6.09 -2.46 -7.27
CA ILE A 85 4.84 -2.20 -6.55
C ILE A 85 4.09 -3.52 -6.33
N LEU A 86 4.05 -3.97 -5.09
CA LEU A 86 3.26 -5.13 -4.67
C LEU A 86 1.97 -4.67 -3.98
N THR A 87 0.86 -4.80 -4.69
CA THR A 87 -0.47 -4.42 -4.19
C THR A 87 -1.22 -5.60 -3.59
N GLN A 88 -1.74 -5.47 -2.37
CA GLN A 88 -2.55 -6.47 -1.69
C GLN A 88 -3.86 -5.91 -1.15
N HIS A 89 -4.96 -6.65 -1.34
CA HIS A 89 -6.22 -6.35 -0.65
C HIS A 89 -6.33 -7.21 0.60
N MET A 90 -6.24 -6.61 1.79
CA MET A 90 -6.20 -7.33 3.07
C MET A 90 -7.59 -7.66 3.59
N VAL A 91 -8.45 -8.36 2.82
CA VAL A 91 -9.87 -8.61 3.16
C VAL A 91 -10.12 -8.94 4.64
N SER A 92 -9.40 -9.93 5.18
CA SER A 92 -9.53 -10.35 6.59
C SER A 92 -8.49 -9.73 7.53
N ALA A 93 -7.41 -9.17 6.97
CA ALA A 93 -6.18 -8.78 7.67
C ALA A 93 -5.56 -9.90 8.55
N GLY A 94 -6.03 -11.14 8.41
CA GLY A 94 -5.62 -12.28 9.21
C GLY A 94 -4.35 -12.95 8.69
N LYS A 95 -3.99 -14.07 9.34
CA LYS A 95 -2.77 -14.84 9.05
C LYS A 95 -2.62 -15.18 7.56
N THR A 96 -3.70 -15.59 6.90
CA THR A 96 -3.69 -15.95 5.47
C THR A 96 -3.32 -14.77 4.57
N CYS A 97 -3.90 -13.59 4.80
CA CYS A 97 -3.61 -12.39 4.00
C CYS A 97 -2.18 -11.89 4.26
N ARG A 98 -1.74 -11.87 5.53
CA ARG A 98 -0.37 -11.50 5.90
C ARG A 98 0.64 -12.48 5.28
N ALA A 99 0.37 -13.78 5.31
CA ALA A 99 1.22 -14.79 4.68
C ALA A 99 1.23 -14.66 3.14
N LYS A 100 0.10 -14.26 2.52
CA LYS A 100 0.07 -13.98 1.08
C LYS A 100 1.00 -12.83 0.71
N LEU A 101 0.98 -11.72 1.45
CA LEU A 101 1.91 -10.61 1.24
C LEU A 101 3.38 -11.09 1.26
N LEU A 102 3.75 -11.91 2.26
CA LEU A 102 5.12 -12.45 2.35
C LEU A 102 5.45 -13.39 1.18
N ARG A 103 4.49 -14.21 0.74
CA ARG A 103 4.68 -15.07 -0.45
C ARG A 103 4.90 -14.23 -1.71
N ASP A 104 4.15 -13.14 -1.88
CA ASP A 104 4.27 -12.28 -3.05
C ASP A 104 5.62 -11.53 -3.06
N ILE A 105 6.12 -11.12 -1.88
CA ILE A 105 7.48 -10.57 -1.73
C ILE A 105 8.53 -11.63 -2.10
N CYS A 106 8.37 -12.86 -1.62
CA CYS A 106 9.26 -13.96 -1.94
C CYS A 106 9.28 -14.27 -3.44
N ALA A 107 8.10 -14.36 -4.07
CA ALA A 107 7.95 -14.62 -5.50
C ALA A 107 8.60 -13.50 -6.33
N TRP A 108 8.35 -12.24 -5.99
CA TRP A 108 8.99 -11.09 -6.63
C TRP A 108 10.52 -11.18 -6.51
N LYS A 109 11.05 -11.45 -5.31
CA LYS A 109 12.49 -11.53 -5.08
C LYS A 109 13.12 -12.68 -5.88
N GLN A 110 12.46 -13.84 -5.95
CA GLN A 110 12.95 -15.00 -6.70
C GLN A 110 12.95 -14.74 -8.21
N GLU A 111 11.86 -14.17 -8.74
CA GLU A 111 11.71 -13.92 -10.18
C GLU A 111 12.65 -12.81 -10.67
N TYR A 112 12.83 -11.74 -9.89
CA TYR A 112 13.57 -10.55 -10.33
C TYR A 112 14.93 -10.37 -9.66
N ALA A 113 15.46 -11.37 -8.93
CA ALA A 113 16.76 -11.29 -8.24
C ALA A 113 17.91 -10.79 -9.13
N TYR A 114 17.90 -11.14 -10.42
CA TYR A 114 18.93 -10.74 -11.38
C TYR A 114 18.75 -9.31 -11.93
N ALA A 115 17.55 -8.74 -11.81
CA ALA A 115 17.18 -7.45 -12.37
C ALA A 115 17.18 -6.33 -11.33
N ILE A 116 16.92 -6.66 -10.06
CA ILE A 116 16.88 -5.71 -8.95
C ILE A 116 18.24 -5.00 -8.82
N GLN A 117 18.21 -3.67 -8.80
CA GLN A 117 19.40 -2.83 -8.64
C GLN A 117 19.49 -2.26 -7.21
N PRO A 118 20.70 -1.87 -6.73
CA PRO A 118 20.87 -1.32 -5.38
C PRO A 118 20.02 -0.06 -5.07
N ASN A 119 19.70 0.74 -6.09
CA ASN A 119 18.89 1.95 -5.96
C ASN A 119 17.38 1.68 -6.09
N ASP A 120 16.97 0.45 -6.37
CA ASP A 120 15.56 0.10 -6.51
C ASP A 120 14.84 0.11 -5.17
N LEU A 121 13.53 0.33 -5.24
CA LEU A 121 12.65 0.34 -4.08
C LEU A 121 11.53 -0.69 -4.27
N LEU A 122 11.19 -1.38 -3.20
CA LEU A 122 9.97 -2.18 -3.14
C LEU A 122 8.90 -1.40 -2.36
N LEU A 123 7.82 -1.03 -3.04
CA LEU A 123 6.62 -0.47 -2.42
C LEU A 123 5.58 -1.57 -2.18
N LEU A 124 5.22 -1.75 -0.91
CA LEU A 124 4.04 -2.48 -0.50
C LEU A 124 2.87 -1.51 -0.46
N LEU A 125 1.86 -1.74 -1.30
CA LEU A 125 0.62 -0.97 -1.34
C LEU A 125 -0.52 -1.88 -0.88
N THR A 126 -1.28 -1.47 0.10
CA THR A 126 -2.34 -2.30 0.64
C THR A 126 -3.55 -1.47 1.01
N ASP A 127 -4.74 -2.04 0.86
CA ASP A 127 -5.95 -1.44 1.40
C ASP A 127 -6.74 -2.44 2.25
N HIS A 128 -7.55 -1.88 3.15
CA HIS A 128 -8.37 -2.67 4.05
C HIS A 128 -9.60 -1.89 4.52
N TRP A 129 -10.73 -2.60 4.58
CA TRP A 129 -11.93 -2.12 5.26
C TRP A 129 -12.02 -2.75 6.65
N ILE A 130 -11.80 -1.95 7.69
CA ILE A 130 -11.80 -2.39 9.08
C ILE A 130 -13.15 -3.05 9.41
N SER A 131 -13.06 -4.31 9.80
CA SER A 131 -14.17 -5.16 10.18
C SER A 131 -14.28 -5.28 11.70
N ARG A 132 -15.17 -6.17 12.16
CA ARG A 132 -15.29 -6.48 13.59
C ARG A 132 -14.25 -7.49 14.08
N SER A 133 -13.50 -8.13 13.18
CA SER A 133 -12.50 -9.13 13.58
C SER A 133 -11.35 -8.47 14.33
N GLN A 134 -10.80 -9.20 15.30
CA GLN A 134 -9.65 -8.72 16.06
C GLN A 134 -8.44 -8.43 15.15
N LYS A 135 -8.14 -9.34 14.22
CA LYS A 135 -7.00 -9.19 13.29
C LYS A 135 -7.10 -7.99 12.35
N SER A 136 -8.31 -7.57 12.02
CA SER A 136 -8.58 -6.34 11.29
C SER A 136 -8.31 -5.09 12.13
N ARG A 137 -8.71 -5.10 13.40
CA ARG A 137 -8.51 -4.00 14.35
C ARG A 137 -7.08 -3.89 14.87
N GLU A 138 -6.32 -4.98 14.75
CA GLU A 138 -4.88 -5.03 15.00
C GLU A 138 -4.04 -4.49 13.83
N LEU A 139 -4.63 -4.32 12.63
CA LEU A 139 -3.85 -4.14 11.40
C LEU A 139 -2.97 -2.88 11.41
N LEU A 140 -3.44 -1.77 11.98
CA LEU A 140 -2.66 -0.52 12.05
C LEU A 140 -1.43 -0.66 12.95
N HIS A 141 -1.58 -1.32 14.10
CA HIS A 141 -0.45 -1.65 14.97
C HIS A 141 0.49 -2.65 14.32
N TRP A 142 -0.04 -3.71 13.70
CA TRP A 142 0.79 -4.67 12.98
C TRP A 142 1.60 -4.00 11.87
N TRP A 143 0.99 -3.09 11.12
CA TRP A 143 1.68 -2.38 10.03
C TRP A 143 2.73 -1.42 10.57
N THR A 144 2.35 -0.48 11.43
CA THR A 144 3.20 0.67 11.81
C THR A 144 4.01 0.47 13.09
N GLY A 145 3.75 -0.60 13.84
CA GLY A 145 4.32 -0.84 15.16
C GLY A 145 3.73 0.00 16.30
N ARG A 146 2.72 0.85 16.01
CA ARG A 146 2.05 1.70 17.00
C ARG A 146 0.57 1.89 16.68
N LEU A 147 -0.21 2.27 17.68
CA LEU A 147 -1.57 2.73 17.47
C LEU A 147 -1.59 4.20 17.01
N PRO A 148 -2.63 4.64 16.27
CA PRO A 148 -2.86 6.05 15.96
C PRO A 148 -2.99 6.90 17.23
N ASP A 149 -2.55 8.16 17.19
CA ASP A 149 -2.77 9.09 18.30
C ASP A 149 -4.26 9.48 18.43
N GLU A 150 -5.00 9.51 17.31
CA GLU A 150 -6.42 9.89 17.28
C GLU A 150 -7.38 8.73 17.59
N LEU A 151 -7.10 7.90 18.60
CA LEU A 151 -7.97 6.77 18.98
C LEU A 151 -9.42 7.19 19.23
N ALA A 152 -9.64 8.40 19.75
CA ALA A 152 -10.97 8.96 19.98
C ALA A 152 -11.80 9.07 18.68
N ASP A 153 -11.17 9.39 17.55
CA ASP A 153 -11.84 9.50 16.25
C ASP A 153 -12.30 8.13 15.73
N TYR A 154 -11.50 7.09 15.96
CA TYR A 154 -11.87 5.71 15.64
C TYR A 154 -13.03 5.25 16.52
N HIS A 155 -12.95 5.53 17.83
CA HIS A 155 -14.00 5.18 18.78
C HIS A 155 -15.33 5.88 18.46
N ALA A 156 -15.29 7.16 18.06
CA ALA A 156 -16.45 7.92 17.62
C ALA A 156 -17.13 7.31 16.37
N GLN A 157 -16.41 6.50 15.59
CA GLN A 157 -16.94 5.75 14.45
C GLN A 157 -17.21 4.26 14.77
N GLY A 158 -17.19 3.88 16.05
CA GLY A 158 -17.46 2.51 16.52
C GLY A 158 -16.32 1.53 16.22
N ILE A 159 -15.08 2.02 16.09
CA ILE A 159 -13.89 1.22 15.81
C ILE A 159 -13.00 1.23 17.05
N THR A 160 -12.84 0.06 17.67
CA THR A 160 -11.83 -0.17 18.71
C THR A 160 -10.61 -0.80 18.06
N LEU A 161 -9.45 -0.18 18.18
CA LEU A 161 -8.17 -0.71 17.68
C LEU A 161 -7.45 -1.48 18.80
N TYR A 162 -6.61 -2.44 18.41
CA TYR A 162 -5.84 -3.26 19.35
C TYR A 162 -4.38 -3.34 18.93
N GLU A 163 -3.51 -3.58 19.92
CA GLU A 163 -2.15 -3.98 19.64
C GLU A 163 -2.11 -5.40 19.06
N SER A 164 -1.13 -5.65 18.20
CA SER A 164 -0.87 -6.96 17.62
C SER A 164 0.39 -7.53 18.24
N GLU A 165 0.38 -8.83 18.52
CA GLU A 165 1.53 -9.59 19.04
C GLU A 165 2.71 -9.70 18.07
N SER A 166 2.52 -9.28 16.82
CA SER A 166 3.55 -9.26 15.78
C SER A 166 3.53 -7.93 15.05
N GLN A 167 4.63 -7.60 14.37
CA GLN A 167 4.76 -6.41 13.55
C GLN A 167 5.34 -6.75 12.17
N LEU A 168 4.96 -5.97 11.16
CA LEU A 168 5.44 -6.11 9.79
C LEU A 168 6.97 -5.99 9.74
N LEU A 169 7.53 -4.98 10.42
CA LEU A 169 8.97 -4.72 10.50
C LEU A 169 9.75 -5.98 10.92
N GLN A 170 9.42 -6.52 12.10
CA GLN A 170 10.06 -7.71 12.65
C GLN A 170 9.95 -8.92 11.70
N THR A 171 8.82 -9.03 10.99
CA THR A 171 8.59 -10.11 10.03
C THR A 171 9.47 -9.96 8.78
N LEU A 172 9.61 -8.74 8.26
CA LEU A 172 10.43 -8.44 7.09
C LEU A 172 11.92 -8.62 7.38
N GLU A 173 12.39 -8.14 8.53
CA GLU A 173 13.78 -8.29 8.98
C GLU A 173 14.15 -9.76 9.14
N SER A 174 13.30 -10.53 9.83
CA SER A 174 13.57 -11.96 10.07
C SER A 174 13.45 -12.84 8.83
N THR A 175 12.62 -12.47 7.84
CA THR A 175 12.36 -13.31 6.66
C THR A 175 13.23 -12.93 5.46
N PHE A 176 13.52 -11.64 5.28
CA PHE A 176 14.16 -11.13 4.07
C PHE A 176 15.38 -10.25 4.31
N THR A 177 15.72 -9.96 5.57
CA THR A 177 16.78 -9.00 5.93
C THR A 177 16.50 -7.59 5.37
N MET A 178 15.23 -7.27 5.14
CA MET A 178 14.79 -5.98 4.60
C MET A 178 14.16 -5.13 5.70
N THR A 179 14.48 -3.84 5.71
CA THR A 179 13.90 -2.87 6.65
C THR A 179 13.13 -1.80 5.87
N PRO A 180 11.88 -1.49 6.25
CA PRO A 180 11.16 -0.34 5.71
C PRO A 180 11.90 0.97 6.01
N CYS A 181 12.21 1.73 4.97
CA CYS A 181 12.75 3.08 5.06
C CYS A 181 11.64 4.15 5.14
N TYR A 182 10.40 3.79 4.80
CA TYR A 182 9.23 4.63 4.95
C TYR A 182 7.99 3.77 5.21
N ILE A 183 7.16 4.18 6.17
CA ILE A 183 5.90 3.50 6.49
C ILE A 183 4.80 4.51 6.79
N LYS A 184 3.64 4.34 6.16
CA LYS A 184 2.51 5.25 6.32
C LYS A 184 1.19 4.52 6.16
N TYR A 185 0.14 5.06 6.76
CA TYR A 185 -1.23 4.77 6.41
C TYR A 185 -2.02 6.05 6.16
N GLY A 186 -3.22 5.93 5.60
CA GLY A 186 -4.19 7.02 5.64
C GLY A 186 -5.58 6.60 5.20
N HIS A 187 -6.48 7.57 5.22
CA HIS A 187 -7.89 7.38 4.95
C HIS A 187 -8.29 8.13 3.67
N PRO A 188 -8.47 7.43 2.55
CA PRO A 188 -8.74 8.09 1.27
C PRO A 188 -10.22 8.46 1.08
N LEU A 189 -11.04 8.34 2.11
CA LEU A 189 -12.49 8.56 2.04
C LEU A 189 -12.94 9.62 3.05
N LYS A 190 -13.84 10.50 2.62
CA LYS A 190 -14.55 11.47 3.45
C LYS A 190 -16.06 11.30 3.27
N ARG A 191 -16.81 11.53 4.34
CA ARG A 191 -18.27 11.58 4.29
C ARG A 191 -18.72 12.84 3.55
N SER A 192 -19.66 12.71 2.62
CA SER A 192 -20.18 13.84 1.83
C SER A 192 -20.76 14.98 2.68
N LYS A 193 -21.47 14.65 3.77
CA LYS A 193 -22.22 15.62 4.58
C LYS A 193 -21.36 16.55 5.44
N ASN A 194 -20.30 16.04 6.06
CA ASN A 194 -19.51 16.77 7.05
C ASN A 194 -18.00 16.75 6.77
N GLN A 195 -17.58 16.20 5.63
CA GLN A 195 -16.17 16.07 5.21
C GLN A 195 -15.28 15.30 6.20
N GLN A 196 -15.89 14.58 7.16
CA GLN A 196 -15.18 13.78 8.14
C GLN A 196 -14.57 12.54 7.46
N LEU A 197 -13.31 12.23 7.79
CA LEU A 197 -12.63 11.03 7.30
C LEU A 197 -13.41 9.77 7.68
N VAL A 198 -13.52 8.83 6.75
CA VAL A 198 -14.05 7.49 7.02
C VAL A 198 -12.92 6.64 7.59
N ARG A 199 -12.87 6.51 8.92
CA ARG A 199 -11.79 5.79 9.61
C ARG A 199 -11.78 4.28 9.31
N LYS A 200 -12.89 3.77 8.80
CA LYS A 200 -13.08 2.34 8.49
C LYS A 200 -12.30 1.87 7.26
N TYR A 201 -12.02 2.74 6.30
CA TYR A 201 -11.22 2.37 5.14
C TYR A 201 -9.82 2.94 5.27
N ILE A 202 -8.82 2.09 5.12
CA ILE A 202 -7.41 2.44 5.24
C ILE A 202 -6.64 2.00 4.00
N GLN A 203 -5.69 2.83 3.60
CA GLN A 203 -4.60 2.48 2.70
C GLN A 203 -3.29 2.48 3.49
N LEU A 204 -2.43 1.52 3.20
CA LEU A 204 -1.22 1.17 3.91
C LEU A 204 -0.07 1.14 2.90
N TYR A 205 1.03 1.80 3.26
CA TYR A 205 2.20 1.98 2.41
C TYR A 205 3.44 1.62 3.22
N ALA A 206 4.33 0.84 2.63
CA ALA A 206 5.68 0.60 3.16
C ALA A 206 6.67 0.56 2.00
N VAL A 207 7.76 1.31 2.11
CA VAL A 207 8.84 1.31 1.12
C VAL A 207 10.05 0.63 1.73
N LEU A 208 10.54 -0.42 1.08
CA LEU A 208 11.69 -1.21 1.49
C LEU A 208 12.89 -0.87 0.60
N GLN A 209 14.08 -0.82 1.20
CA GLN A 209 15.38 -0.69 0.53
C GLN A 209 16.19 -1.98 0.74
N GLY A 210 17.02 -2.34 -0.25
CA GLY A 210 18.02 -3.41 -0.11
C GLY A 210 17.49 -4.83 -0.37
N ALA A 211 16.85 -5.04 -1.51
CA ALA A 211 16.51 -6.39 -1.97
C ALA A 211 17.68 -7.08 -2.69
#